data_AF-A0A2V5L4M2-F1
#
_entry.id   AF-A0A2V5L4M2-F1
#
_cell.length_a   1.000
_cell.length_b   1.000
_cell.length_c   1.000
_cell.angle_alpha   90.00
_cell.angle_beta   90.00
_cell.angle_gamma   90.00
#
_symmetry.space_group_name_H-M   'P 1'
#
loop_
_entity.id
_entity.type
_entity.pdbx_description
1 polymer ?
#
loop_
_entity_poly.entity_id
_entity_poly.type
_entity_poly.pdbx_seq_one_letter_code
_entity_poly.pdbx_strand_id
1 'polypeptide(L)'
;MSQPASGGSPGTDPATGITDPRTAYGAGPFPGQDQDYPGWTGAMDPVPDHGEGSHVGNHRLDGLTALITGADLGIGRAVAIAYAREGANAVFTYLPEEDGDAAQTVQLIEEAGQRALALPGDLRDEIFCQRLIAQTVNTLRKLDIRVNAVAPGPIRAPLQPPTQPEEKIRNFGQDTPLGRAGQPAELSGAYVYLADPASTYVSGTIIVVTGGRYLA
;
A
#
# COMPACT_ATOMS: atom_id res chain seq x y z
N MET A 1 15.42 -3.24 -25.45
CA MET A 1 15.07 -3.98 -24.22
C MET A 1 15.94 -3.41 -23.12
N SER A 2 15.46 -2.36 -22.46
CA SER A 2 16.18 -1.72 -21.36
C SER A 2 15.80 -2.43 -20.06
N GLN A 3 16.80 -2.88 -19.31
CA GLN A 3 16.60 -3.50 -18.00
C GLN A 3 15.91 -2.51 -17.05
N PRO A 4 15.04 -2.97 -16.13
CA PRO A 4 14.54 -2.11 -15.07
C PRO A 4 15.72 -1.70 -14.18
N ALA A 5 15.82 -0.42 -13.86
CA ALA A 5 16.81 0.09 -12.93
C ALA A 5 16.59 -0.59 -11.57
N SER A 6 17.52 -1.47 -11.20
CA SER A 6 17.59 -2.05 -9.86
C SER A 6 17.85 -0.92 -8.87
N GLY A 7 16.82 -0.47 -8.16
CA GLY A 7 16.96 0.40 -7.00
C GLY A 7 17.93 -0.26 -6.03
N GLY A 8 19.11 0.33 -5.86
CA GLY A 8 20.16 -0.21 -5.01
C GLY A 8 19.64 -0.40 -3.60
N SER A 9 19.83 -1.60 -3.04
CA SER A 9 19.48 -1.87 -1.65
C SER A 9 20.16 -0.82 -0.76
N PRO A 10 19.40 -0.11 0.08
CA PRO A 10 19.95 0.93 0.92
C PRO A 10 20.98 0.34 1.89
N GLY A 11 22.00 1.14 2.23
CA GLY A 11 23.08 0.72 3.12
C GLY A 11 22.56 0.39 4.50
N THR A 12 22.32 -0.90 4.76
CA THR A 12 22.03 -1.41 6.08
C THR A 12 23.28 -1.30 6.95
N ASP A 13 23.16 -0.70 8.13
CA ASP A 13 24.25 -0.67 9.09
C ASP A 13 24.60 -2.13 9.48
N PRO A 14 25.81 -2.62 9.19
CA PRO A 14 26.17 -4.01 9.45
C PRO A 14 26.25 -4.35 10.95
N ALA A 15 26.35 -3.36 11.83
CA ALA A 15 26.39 -3.58 13.28
C ALA A 15 25.00 -3.75 13.89
N THR A 16 24.00 -3.02 13.38
CA THR A 16 22.64 -3.03 13.94
C THR A 16 21.64 -3.76 13.07
N GLY A 17 21.96 -4.01 11.80
CA GLY A 17 21.01 -4.49 10.80
C GLY A 17 19.95 -3.45 10.43
N ILE A 18 20.09 -2.20 10.88
CA ILE A 18 19.11 -1.13 10.67
C ILE A 18 19.51 -0.34 9.42
N THR A 19 18.55 -0.19 8.51
CA THR A 19 18.70 0.69 7.35
C THR A 19 18.35 2.13 7.74
N ASP A 20 19.21 3.09 7.37
CA ASP A 20 18.90 4.52 7.59
C ASP A 20 17.67 4.92 6.75
N PRO A 21 16.56 5.32 7.39
CA PRO A 21 15.32 5.61 6.68
C PRO A 21 15.47 6.80 5.73
N ARG A 22 16.44 7.71 5.92
CA ARG A 22 16.64 8.85 4.99
C ARG A 22 17.16 8.43 3.63
N THR A 23 17.87 7.30 3.57
CA THR A 23 18.49 6.77 2.33
C THR A 23 17.87 5.46 1.87
N ALA A 24 16.88 4.95 2.60
CA ALA A 24 16.19 3.69 2.32
C ALA A 24 15.54 3.63 0.92
N TYR A 25 15.11 4.78 0.41
CA TYR A 25 14.42 4.94 -0.86
C TYR A 25 14.91 6.17 -1.60
N GLY A 26 14.67 6.24 -2.91
CA GLY A 26 15.03 7.38 -3.74
C GLY A 26 14.38 8.67 -3.23
N ALA A 27 15.19 9.71 -2.98
CA ALA A 27 14.74 10.99 -2.47
C ALA A 27 14.22 11.95 -3.58
N GLY A 28 14.51 11.67 -4.85
CA GLY A 28 14.25 12.59 -5.96
C GLY A 28 15.49 13.45 -6.31
N PRO A 29 15.32 14.52 -7.13
CA PRO A 29 14.05 15.05 -7.62
C PRO A 29 13.34 14.07 -8.56
N PHE A 30 12.01 14.07 -8.53
CA PHE A 30 11.21 13.21 -9.40
C PHE A 30 10.89 13.90 -10.73
N PRO A 31 10.84 13.16 -11.85
CA PRO A 31 10.39 13.72 -13.12
C PRO A 31 8.92 14.14 -13.02
N GLY A 32 8.60 15.27 -13.66
CA GLY A 32 7.21 15.65 -13.94
C GLY A 32 6.54 14.54 -14.73
N GLN A 33 5.36 14.11 -14.29
CA GLN A 33 4.61 13.03 -14.92
C GLN A 33 3.13 13.26 -14.69
N ASP A 34 2.37 13.32 -15.78
CA ASP A 34 0.92 13.50 -15.79
C ASP A 34 0.25 12.25 -16.36
N GLN A 35 -0.91 11.90 -15.81
CA GLN A 35 -1.72 10.78 -16.25
C GLN A 35 -3.20 11.17 -16.16
N ASP A 36 -4.08 10.51 -16.92
CA ASP A 36 -5.52 10.65 -16.68
C ASP A 36 -5.91 9.85 -15.43
N TYR A 37 -6.91 10.33 -14.67
CA TYR A 37 -7.49 9.60 -13.55
C TYR A 37 -8.09 8.26 -14.04
N PRO A 38 -7.94 7.14 -13.30
CA PRO A 38 -7.33 7.02 -11.95
C PRO A 38 -5.80 6.85 -11.92
N GLY A 39 -5.14 6.81 -13.07
CA GLY A 39 -3.71 6.57 -13.21
C GLY A 39 -3.37 5.07 -13.22
N TRP A 40 -2.11 4.75 -13.56
CA TRP A 40 -1.61 3.37 -13.57
C TRP A 40 -0.20 3.30 -12.97
N THR A 41 0.02 2.31 -12.11
CA THR A 41 1.28 2.10 -11.40
C THR A 41 2.48 1.98 -12.34
N GLY A 42 2.35 1.22 -13.43
CA GLY A 42 3.46 0.95 -14.34
C GLY A 42 3.89 2.14 -15.23
N ALA A 43 3.09 3.21 -15.28
CA ALA A 43 3.45 4.44 -15.99
C ALA A 43 4.23 5.44 -15.11
N MET A 44 4.45 5.13 -13.83
CA MET A 44 5.21 6.01 -12.93
C MET A 44 6.72 5.85 -13.09
N ASP A 45 7.45 6.96 -12.95
CA ASP A 45 8.92 6.96 -12.91
C ASP A 45 9.46 7.71 -11.67
N PRO A 46 10.23 7.04 -10.79
CA PRO A 46 10.31 5.58 -10.68
C PRO A 46 8.97 4.98 -10.22
N VAL A 47 8.76 3.70 -10.54
CA VAL A 47 7.63 2.91 -10.06
C VAL A 47 7.68 2.82 -8.52
N PRO A 48 6.57 3.03 -7.80
CA PRO A 48 6.53 2.90 -6.34
C PRO A 48 6.87 1.49 -5.85
N ASP A 49 7.49 1.39 -4.67
CA ASP A 49 7.68 0.11 -3.98
C ASP A 49 6.48 -0.20 -3.06
N HIS A 50 5.78 -1.29 -3.33
CA HIS A 50 4.65 -1.76 -2.52
C HIS A 50 5.06 -2.86 -1.54
N GLY A 51 6.33 -3.27 -1.55
CA GLY A 51 6.83 -4.34 -0.71
C GLY A 51 6.93 -5.69 -1.43
N GLU A 52 6.76 -5.72 -2.75
CA GLU A 52 6.79 -6.93 -3.57
C GLU A 52 8.08 -7.75 -3.33
N GLY A 53 9.22 -7.09 -3.14
CA GLY A 53 10.49 -7.75 -2.82
C GLY A 53 10.91 -7.66 -1.35
N SER A 54 10.34 -6.76 -0.55
CA SER A 54 10.90 -6.35 0.74
C SER A 54 10.08 -6.78 1.97
N HIS A 55 8.75 -6.97 1.85
CA HIS A 55 7.94 -7.39 2.99
C HIS A 55 8.08 -8.89 3.25
N VAL A 56 8.51 -9.29 4.44
CA VAL A 56 8.61 -10.70 4.85
C VAL A 56 7.60 -10.95 5.97
N GLY A 57 6.66 -11.87 5.74
CA GLY A 57 5.61 -12.18 6.71
C GLY A 57 6.11 -13.07 7.85
N ASN A 58 5.43 -12.99 9.00
CA ASN A 58 5.70 -13.76 10.21
C ASN A 58 4.42 -14.39 10.78
N HIS A 59 3.45 -14.72 9.92
CA HIS A 59 2.22 -15.44 10.26
C HIS A 59 1.32 -14.73 11.28
N ARG A 60 1.37 -13.38 11.32
CA ARG A 60 0.66 -12.59 12.33
C ARG A 60 -0.86 -12.53 12.12
N LEU A 61 -1.32 -12.85 10.91
CA LEU A 61 -2.72 -12.76 10.49
C LEU A 61 -3.26 -14.10 9.95
N ASP A 62 -2.64 -15.21 10.33
CA ASP A 62 -3.03 -16.56 9.90
C ASP A 62 -4.54 -16.82 10.12
N GLY A 63 -5.20 -17.27 9.06
CA GLY A 63 -6.61 -17.68 9.10
C GLY A 63 -7.60 -16.50 9.18
N LEU A 64 -7.12 -15.26 9.03
CA LEU A 64 -7.96 -14.08 8.93
C LEU A 64 -8.39 -13.82 7.48
N THR A 65 -9.43 -13.00 7.34
CA THR A 65 -9.86 -12.43 6.06
C THR A 65 -9.97 -10.92 6.17
N ALA A 66 -9.27 -10.21 5.28
CA ALA A 66 -9.27 -8.76 5.18
C ALA A 66 -10.20 -8.27 4.05
N LEU A 67 -10.90 -7.16 4.26
CA LEU A 67 -11.50 -6.37 3.19
C LEU A 67 -10.76 -5.04 3.08
N ILE A 68 -10.18 -4.74 1.92
CA ILE A 68 -9.37 -3.54 1.67
C ILE A 68 -9.96 -2.79 0.48
N THR A 69 -10.35 -1.53 0.66
CA THR A 69 -10.90 -0.72 -0.45
C THR A 69 -9.76 -0.02 -1.21
N GLY A 70 -9.75 -0.11 -2.54
CA GLY A 70 -8.71 0.49 -3.39
C GLY A 70 -7.35 -0.20 -3.21
N ALA A 71 -7.36 -1.54 -3.20
CA ALA A 71 -6.14 -2.33 -2.97
C ALA A 71 -5.46 -2.79 -4.25
N ASP A 72 -6.01 -2.44 -5.40
CA ASP A 72 -5.42 -2.69 -6.71
C ASP A 72 -4.08 -1.95 -6.89
N LEU A 73 -3.87 -0.79 -6.27
CA LEU A 73 -2.66 0.02 -6.43
C LEU A 73 -2.21 0.72 -5.13
N GLY A 74 -1.03 1.34 -5.18
CA GLY A 74 -0.52 2.24 -4.13
C GLY A 74 -0.55 1.64 -2.72
N ILE A 75 -1.05 2.42 -1.76
CA ILE A 75 -1.07 2.02 -0.34
C ILE A 75 -1.88 0.75 -0.13
N GLY A 76 -3.05 0.64 -0.74
CA GLY A 76 -3.91 -0.52 -0.59
C GLY A 76 -3.23 -1.80 -1.10
N ARG A 77 -2.51 -1.73 -2.23
CA ARG A 77 -1.68 -2.86 -2.73
C ARG A 77 -0.63 -3.28 -1.72
N ALA A 78 0.12 -2.34 -1.15
CA ALA A 78 1.14 -2.66 -0.16
C ALA A 78 0.55 -3.35 1.09
N VAL A 79 -0.64 -2.91 1.52
CA VAL A 79 -1.37 -3.54 2.64
C VAL A 79 -1.84 -4.94 2.26
N ALA A 80 -2.38 -5.14 1.05
CA ALA A 80 -2.83 -6.43 0.57
C ALA A 80 -1.67 -7.45 0.51
N ILE A 81 -0.51 -7.05 -0.02
CA ILE A 81 0.71 -7.88 -0.05
C ILE A 81 1.13 -8.26 1.37
N ALA A 82 1.21 -7.28 2.27
CA ALA A 82 1.63 -7.52 3.65
C ALA A 82 0.66 -8.45 4.39
N TYR A 83 -0.65 -8.22 4.27
CA TYR A 83 -1.64 -9.08 4.90
C TYR A 83 -1.58 -10.51 4.38
N ALA A 84 -1.41 -10.69 3.07
CA ALA A 84 -1.30 -12.01 2.47
C ALA A 84 -0.04 -12.75 2.98
N ARG A 85 1.10 -12.06 3.04
CA ARG A 85 2.35 -12.64 3.56
C ARG A 85 2.28 -12.96 5.05
N GLU A 86 1.48 -12.21 5.81
CA GLU A 86 1.20 -12.48 7.21
C GLU A 86 0.14 -13.58 7.42
N GLY A 87 -0.42 -14.17 6.36
CA GLY A 87 -1.30 -15.34 6.43
C GLY A 87 -2.80 -15.07 6.28
N ALA A 88 -3.20 -13.85 5.92
CA ALA A 88 -4.60 -13.50 5.72
C ALA A 88 -5.05 -13.67 4.26
N ASN A 89 -6.28 -14.14 4.06
CA ASN A 89 -6.97 -13.97 2.77
C ASN A 89 -7.33 -12.49 2.59
N ALA A 90 -7.39 -12.03 1.33
CA ALA A 90 -7.70 -10.63 1.03
C ALA A 90 -8.87 -10.52 0.05
N VAL A 91 -9.87 -9.72 0.41
CA VAL A 91 -10.89 -9.17 -0.48
C VAL A 91 -10.55 -7.72 -0.72
N PHE A 92 -10.68 -7.25 -1.95
CA PHE A 92 -10.52 -5.83 -2.21
C PHE A 92 -11.42 -5.30 -3.31
N THR A 93 -11.68 -4.00 -3.24
CA THR A 93 -12.39 -3.27 -4.29
C THR A 93 -11.44 -2.38 -5.07
N TYR A 94 -11.87 -2.03 -6.28
CA TYR A 94 -11.16 -1.17 -7.21
C TYR A 94 -12.15 -0.68 -8.28
N LEU A 95 -11.78 0.30 -9.10
CA LEU A 95 -12.61 0.72 -10.24
C LEU A 95 -12.34 -0.17 -11.46
N PRO A 96 -13.35 -0.49 -12.31
CA PRO A 96 -13.15 -1.37 -13.47
C PRO A 96 -11.99 -0.96 -14.39
N GLU A 97 -11.71 0.34 -14.49
CA GLU A 97 -10.60 0.89 -15.28
C GLU A 97 -9.22 0.43 -14.79
N GLU A 98 -9.11 -0.06 -13.56
CA GLU A 98 -7.89 -0.49 -12.87
C GLU A 98 -7.69 -2.02 -12.90
N ASP A 99 -8.45 -2.77 -13.72
CA ASP A 99 -8.41 -4.25 -13.80
C ASP A 99 -6.98 -4.82 -13.94
N GLY A 100 -6.11 -4.13 -14.68
CA GLY A 100 -4.71 -4.55 -14.85
C GLY A 100 -3.90 -4.49 -13.56
N ASP A 101 -4.10 -3.44 -12.76
CA ASP A 101 -3.46 -3.26 -11.45
C ASP A 101 -4.06 -4.21 -10.40
N ALA A 102 -5.37 -4.45 -10.47
CA ALA A 102 -6.05 -5.44 -9.63
C ALA A 102 -5.53 -6.86 -9.87
N ALA A 103 -5.33 -7.25 -11.14
CA ALA A 103 -4.81 -8.56 -11.50
C ALA A 103 -3.39 -8.81 -10.94
N GLN A 104 -2.53 -7.79 -10.94
CA GLN A 104 -1.20 -7.88 -10.33
C GLN A 104 -1.30 -8.12 -8.82
N THR A 105 -2.20 -7.41 -8.15
CA THR A 105 -2.40 -7.58 -6.70
C THR A 105 -2.94 -8.98 -6.36
N VAL A 106 -3.89 -9.50 -7.15
CA VAL A 106 -4.37 -10.89 -7.02
C VAL A 106 -3.21 -11.87 -7.11
N GLN A 107 -2.37 -11.75 -8.14
CA GLN A 107 -1.23 -12.63 -8.33
C GLN A 107 -0.29 -12.60 -7.10
N LEU A 108 0.03 -11.42 -6.57
CA LEU A 108 0.92 -11.28 -5.41
C LEU A 108 0.33 -11.90 -4.13
N ILE A 109 -0.99 -11.82 -3.93
CA ILE A 109 -1.68 -12.47 -2.81
C ILE A 109 -1.63 -14.00 -2.96
N GLU A 110 -1.90 -14.49 -4.17
CA GLU A 110 -1.91 -15.94 -4.46
C GLU A 110 -0.51 -16.55 -4.38
N GLU A 111 0.53 -15.82 -4.79
CA GLU A 111 1.94 -16.20 -4.63
C GLU A 111 2.35 -16.32 -3.15
N ALA A 112 1.71 -15.56 -2.26
CA ALA A 112 1.87 -15.70 -0.81
C ALA A 112 1.06 -16.89 -0.22
N GLY A 113 0.36 -17.67 -1.06
CA GLY A 113 -0.41 -18.85 -0.67
C GLY A 113 -1.80 -18.54 -0.10
N GLN A 114 -2.27 -17.30 -0.23
CA GLN A 114 -3.57 -16.87 0.29
C GLN A 114 -4.61 -16.72 -0.83
N ARG A 115 -5.90 -16.67 -0.46
CA ARG A 115 -6.97 -16.44 -1.44
C ARG A 115 -7.20 -14.95 -1.63
N ALA A 116 -7.35 -14.54 -2.89
CA ALA A 116 -7.76 -13.20 -3.27
C ALA A 116 -9.20 -13.19 -3.80
N LEU A 117 -9.95 -12.14 -3.49
CA LEU A 117 -11.22 -11.81 -4.16
C LEU A 117 -11.21 -10.32 -4.54
N ALA A 118 -10.99 -10.04 -5.82
CA ALA A 118 -11.05 -8.69 -6.36
C ALA A 118 -12.48 -8.40 -6.85
N LEU A 119 -13.08 -7.29 -6.42
CA LEU A 119 -14.45 -6.89 -6.75
C LEU A 119 -14.48 -5.49 -7.36
N PRO A 120 -14.60 -5.37 -8.69
CA PRO A 120 -14.69 -4.06 -9.33
C PRO A 120 -16.02 -3.39 -9.01
N GLY A 121 -15.97 -2.11 -8.67
CA GLY A 121 -17.17 -1.28 -8.52
C GLY A 121 -16.95 -0.01 -7.71
N ASP A 122 -17.93 0.88 -7.82
CA ASP A 122 -17.91 2.20 -7.21
C ASP A 122 -18.52 2.17 -5.81
N LEU A 123 -17.73 2.50 -4.79
CA LEU A 123 -18.19 2.55 -3.39
C LEU A 123 -19.19 3.68 -3.12
N ARG A 124 -19.40 4.62 -4.07
CA ARG A 124 -20.50 5.60 -4.01
C ARG A 124 -21.87 4.96 -4.27
N ASP A 125 -21.91 3.76 -4.86
CA ASP A 125 -23.12 2.98 -5.05
C ASP A 125 -23.41 2.12 -3.81
N GLU A 126 -24.50 2.44 -3.12
CA GLU A 126 -24.95 1.71 -1.93
C GLU A 126 -25.24 0.23 -2.23
N ILE A 127 -25.81 -0.08 -3.40
CA ILE A 127 -26.12 -1.47 -3.80
C ILE A 127 -24.82 -2.25 -4.00
N PHE A 128 -23.79 -1.62 -4.57
CA PHE A 128 -22.47 -2.22 -4.66
C PHE A 128 -21.87 -2.50 -3.27
N CYS A 129 -21.93 -1.52 -2.35
CA CYS A 129 -21.45 -1.71 -0.98
C CYS A 129 -22.14 -2.88 -0.26
N GLN A 130 -23.46 -3.04 -0.43
CA GLN A 130 -24.19 -4.17 0.15
C GLN A 130 -23.76 -5.51 -0.47
N ARG A 131 -23.63 -5.57 -1.81
CA ARG A 131 -23.19 -6.76 -2.54
C ARG A 131 -21.76 -7.15 -2.20
N LEU A 132 -20.85 -6.18 -2.01
CA LEU A 132 -19.47 -6.38 -1.61
C LEU A 132 -19.38 -7.20 -0.32
N ILE A 133 -20.13 -6.81 0.70
CA ILE A 133 -20.15 -7.53 1.98
C ILE A 133 -20.75 -8.92 1.82
N ALA A 134 -21.86 -9.03 1.08
CA ALA A 134 -22.51 -10.33 0.83
C ALA A 134 -21.58 -11.31 0.10
N GLN A 135 -20.87 -10.86 -0.95
CA GLN A 135 -19.91 -11.69 -1.69
C GLN A 135 -18.71 -12.07 -0.85
N THR A 136 -18.18 -11.14 -0.05
CA THR A 136 -17.08 -11.41 0.90
C THR A 136 -17.43 -12.57 1.84
N VAL A 137 -18.58 -12.47 2.51
CA VAL A 137 -19.04 -13.50 3.45
C VAL A 137 -19.38 -14.81 2.73
N ASN A 138 -19.98 -14.78 1.54
CA ASN A 138 -20.32 -15.99 0.81
C ASN A 138 -19.09 -16.77 0.31
N THR A 139 -18.08 -16.06 -0.20
CA THR A 139 -16.88 -16.67 -0.80
C THR A 139 -15.87 -17.13 0.25
N LEU A 140 -15.59 -16.29 1.24
CA LEU A 140 -14.55 -16.56 2.23
C LEU A 140 -15.10 -17.05 3.58
N ARG A 141 -16.43 -17.06 3.76
CA ARG A 141 -17.16 -17.52 4.97
C ARG A 141 -16.86 -16.75 6.24
N LYS A 142 -16.06 -15.67 6.16
CA LYS A 142 -15.52 -14.93 7.31
C LYS A 142 -15.08 -13.53 6.86
N LEU A 143 -15.16 -12.55 7.78
CA LEU A 143 -14.53 -11.24 7.67
C LEU A 143 -14.05 -10.85 9.07
N ASP A 144 -12.73 -10.72 9.24
CA ASP A 144 -12.11 -10.64 10.57
C ASP A 144 -11.45 -9.30 10.87
N ILE A 145 -10.89 -8.67 9.83
CA ILE A 145 -10.07 -7.47 10.02
C ILE A 145 -10.98 -6.23 10.06
N ARG A 146 -10.79 -5.43 11.12
CA ARG A 146 -11.53 -4.20 11.40
C ARG A 146 -11.03 -3.02 10.56
N VAL A 147 -11.88 -2.00 10.48
CA VAL A 147 -11.61 -0.69 9.87
C VAL A 147 -10.40 -0.06 10.56
N ASN A 148 -9.25 -0.03 9.87
CA ASN A 148 -8.02 0.56 10.36
C ASN A 148 -7.83 1.96 9.75
N ALA A 149 -7.65 2.97 10.60
CA ALA A 149 -7.37 4.34 10.19
C ALA A 149 -5.87 4.62 10.31
N VAL A 150 -5.17 4.65 9.18
CA VAL A 150 -3.79 5.13 9.07
C VAL A 150 -3.81 6.48 8.35
N ALA A 151 -3.11 7.47 8.88
CA ALA A 151 -3.00 8.80 8.30
C ALA A 151 -1.64 8.96 7.59
N PRO A 152 -1.57 8.73 6.27
CA PRO A 152 -0.34 8.85 5.52
C PRO A 152 0.06 10.32 5.31
N GLY A 153 1.37 10.60 5.35
CA GLY A 153 1.95 11.86 4.87
C GLY A 153 2.20 11.85 3.36
N PRO A 154 3.27 12.51 2.87
CA PRO A 154 3.61 12.43 1.45
C PRO A 154 4.12 11.03 1.10
N ILE A 155 3.29 10.25 0.40
CA ILE A 155 3.56 8.88 -0.02
C ILE A 155 3.47 8.80 -1.54
N ARG A 156 4.47 8.21 -2.19
CA ARG A 156 4.50 8.04 -3.65
C ARG A 156 3.42 7.04 -4.08
N ALA A 157 2.34 7.53 -4.69
CA ALA A 157 1.24 6.71 -5.20
C ALA A 157 0.72 7.26 -6.55
N PRO A 158 0.13 6.41 -7.41
CA PRO A 158 -0.32 6.79 -8.77
C PRO A 158 -1.30 7.95 -8.83
N LEU A 159 -2.13 8.13 -7.80
CA LEU A 159 -3.18 9.13 -7.78
C LEU A 159 -2.67 10.59 -7.61
N GLN A 160 -1.44 10.78 -7.12
CA GLN A 160 -0.95 12.12 -6.74
C GLN A 160 -0.33 12.96 -7.87
N PRO A 161 0.49 12.40 -8.78
CA PRO A 161 1.07 13.16 -9.89
C PRO A 161 0.05 13.89 -10.79
N PRO A 162 -1.07 13.29 -11.22
CA PRO A 162 -1.93 13.90 -12.25
C PRO A 162 -2.71 15.15 -11.81
N THR A 163 -2.61 15.57 -10.55
CA THR A 163 -3.41 16.69 -10.00
C THR A 163 -2.57 17.85 -9.44
N GLN A 164 -1.23 17.79 -9.57
CA GLN A 164 -0.33 18.74 -8.90
C GLN A 164 0.58 19.47 -9.90
N PRO A 165 0.96 20.73 -9.63
CA PRO A 165 1.97 21.42 -10.42
C PRO A 165 3.31 20.68 -10.44
N GLU A 166 4.01 20.72 -11.58
CA GLU A 166 5.28 20.00 -11.79
C GLU A 166 6.34 20.31 -10.71
N GLU A 167 6.45 21.57 -10.29
CA GLU A 167 7.38 21.99 -9.23
C GLU A 167 7.09 21.28 -7.89
N LYS A 168 5.81 21.05 -7.59
CA LYS A 168 5.38 20.34 -6.39
C LYS A 168 5.65 18.84 -6.49
N ILE A 169 5.57 18.26 -7.69
CA ILE A 169 5.95 16.86 -7.95
C ILE A 169 7.46 16.67 -7.80
N ARG A 170 8.26 17.58 -8.35
CA ARG A 170 9.74 17.53 -8.28
C ARG A 170 10.25 17.54 -6.85
N ASN A 171 9.64 18.36 -5.99
CA ASN A 171 10.03 18.54 -4.59
C ASN A 171 9.17 17.71 -3.61
N PHE A 172 8.43 16.71 -4.10
CA PHE A 172 7.46 15.99 -3.28
C PHE A 172 8.13 15.26 -2.10
N GLY A 173 7.69 15.57 -0.88
CA GLY A 173 8.18 14.97 0.37
C GLY A 173 9.54 15.48 0.87
N GLN A 174 10.19 16.39 0.14
CA GLN A 174 11.45 17.03 0.56
C GLN A 174 11.28 17.93 1.80
N ASP A 175 10.05 18.36 2.07
CA ASP A 175 9.67 19.16 3.23
C ASP A 175 9.45 18.32 4.51
N THR A 176 9.59 17.00 4.45
CA THR A 176 9.56 16.15 5.65
C THR A 176 10.91 16.20 6.39
N PRO A 177 10.94 16.02 7.72
CA PRO A 177 12.20 15.82 8.45
C PRO A 177 13.09 14.68 7.93
N LEU A 178 12.51 13.67 7.27
CA LEU A 178 13.29 12.62 6.60
C LEU A 178 13.85 13.03 5.22
N GLY A 179 13.46 14.20 4.70
CA GLY A 179 13.98 14.76 3.45
C GLY A 179 13.55 13.99 2.19
N ARG A 180 12.52 13.13 2.28
CA ARG A 180 11.98 12.38 1.14
C ARG A 180 10.52 12.01 1.33
N ALA A 181 9.85 11.71 0.23
CA ALA A 181 8.57 11.02 0.28
C ALA A 181 8.71 9.57 0.77
N GLY A 182 7.69 9.07 1.45
CA GLY A 182 7.58 7.66 1.81
C GLY A 182 7.12 6.78 0.65
N GLN A 183 7.36 5.48 0.75
CA GLN A 183 6.82 4.46 -0.15
C GLN A 183 5.58 3.79 0.45
N PRO A 184 4.65 3.26 -0.38
CA PRO A 184 3.53 2.45 0.10
C PRO A 184 3.95 1.32 1.05
N ALA A 185 5.09 0.65 0.76
CA ALA A 185 5.67 -0.39 1.62
C ALA A 185 5.87 0.06 3.08
N GLU A 186 6.22 1.33 3.31
CA GLU A 186 6.52 1.87 4.64
C GLU A 186 5.27 2.06 5.53
N LEU A 187 4.07 2.02 4.94
CA LEU A 187 2.80 2.05 5.68
C LEU A 187 2.35 0.65 6.13
N SER A 188 2.73 -0.38 5.38
CA SER A 188 2.22 -1.74 5.55
C SER A 188 2.32 -2.24 6.99
N GLY A 189 3.46 -2.01 7.65
CA GLY A 189 3.69 -2.43 9.04
C GLY A 189 2.70 -1.83 10.05
N ALA A 190 2.29 -0.57 9.86
CA ALA A 190 1.28 0.07 10.71
C ALA A 190 -0.09 -0.59 10.54
N TYR A 191 -0.47 -0.92 9.31
CA TYR A 191 -1.70 -1.66 9.02
C TYR A 191 -1.65 -3.07 9.61
N VAL A 192 -0.53 -3.79 9.46
CA VAL A 192 -0.38 -5.14 10.06
C VAL A 192 -0.51 -5.05 11.57
N TYR A 193 0.14 -4.09 12.25
CA TYR A 193 -0.02 -3.91 13.69
C TYR A 193 -1.47 -3.68 14.11
N LEU A 194 -2.21 -2.82 13.41
CA LEU A 194 -3.62 -2.56 13.73
C LEU A 194 -4.55 -3.76 13.43
N ALA A 195 -4.12 -4.69 12.57
CA ALA A 195 -4.83 -5.94 12.30
C ALA A 195 -4.42 -7.09 13.25
N ASP A 196 -3.25 -6.98 13.88
CA ASP A 196 -2.64 -8.01 14.72
C ASP A 196 -3.40 -8.17 16.06
N PRO A 197 -3.56 -9.41 16.57
CA PRO A 197 -4.12 -9.67 17.91
C PRO A 197 -3.44 -8.90 19.08
N ALA A 198 -2.17 -8.52 18.93
CA ALA A 198 -1.44 -7.68 19.88
C ALA A 198 -2.07 -6.27 20.04
N SER A 199 -2.84 -5.80 19.06
CA SER A 199 -3.55 -4.52 19.10
C SER A 199 -4.98 -4.62 19.66
N THR A 200 -5.38 -5.75 20.25
CA THR A 200 -6.76 -5.98 20.75
C THR A 200 -7.27 -4.95 21.77
N TYR A 201 -6.39 -4.22 22.44
CA TYR A 201 -6.73 -3.13 23.38
C TYR A 201 -6.52 -1.71 22.80
N VAL A 202 -6.24 -1.61 21.50
CA VAL A 202 -6.09 -0.35 20.76
C VAL A 202 -7.38 -0.07 20.01
N SER A 203 -8.07 1.02 20.36
CA SER A 203 -9.32 1.43 19.72
C SER A 203 -9.32 2.94 19.49
N GLY A 204 -9.89 3.38 18.36
CA GLY A 204 -9.98 4.80 18.01
C GLY A 204 -8.65 5.51 17.79
N THR A 205 -7.55 4.77 17.62
CA THR A 205 -6.21 5.32 17.40
C THR A 205 -5.97 5.58 15.91
N ILE A 206 -5.34 6.72 15.61
CA ILE A 206 -4.82 7.04 14.28
C ILE A 206 -3.31 6.90 14.34
N ILE A 207 -2.74 5.98 13.56
CA ILE A 207 -1.28 5.89 13.41
C ILE A 207 -0.86 6.84 12.30
N VAL A 208 0.01 7.80 12.66
CA VAL A 208 0.50 8.85 11.77
C VAL A 208 1.84 8.41 11.19
N VAL A 209 1.90 8.21 9.87
CA VAL A 209 3.10 7.76 9.15
C VAL A 209 3.47 8.82 8.11
N THR A 210 4.34 9.76 8.49
CA THR A 210 4.50 11.03 7.76
C THR A 210 5.93 11.49 7.54
N GLY A 211 6.92 10.66 7.89
CA GLY A 211 8.33 11.06 7.88
C GLY A 211 8.63 12.25 8.81
N GLY A 212 7.80 12.46 9.83
CA GLY A 212 7.96 13.53 10.82
C GLY A 212 7.31 14.87 10.44
N ARG A 213 6.54 14.96 9.35
CA ARG A 213 5.99 16.24 8.81
C ARG A 213 5.28 17.13 9.83
N TYR A 214 4.68 16.58 10.89
CA TYR A 214 3.98 17.35 11.93
C TYR A 214 4.86 17.76 13.13
N LEU A 215 6.17 17.48 13.08
CA LEU A 215 7.16 17.90 14.10
C LEU A 215 7.91 19.18 13.73
N ALA A 216 7.72 19.67 12.51
CA ALA A 216 8.38 20.84 11.94
C ALA A 216 7.49 22.09 11.99
#